data_AF-A0A812WSR0-F1
#
_entry.id   AF-A0A812WSR0-F1
#
_cell.length_a   1.000
_cell.length_b   1.000
_cell.length_c   1.000
_cell.angle_alpha   90.00
_cell.angle_beta   90.00
_cell.angle_gamma   90.00
#
_symmetry.space_group_name_H-M   'P 1'
#
loop_
_entity.id
_entity.type
_entity.pdbx_description
1 polymer ?
#
loop_
_entity_poly.entity_id
_entity_poly.type
_entity_poly.pdbx_seq_one_letter_code
_entity_poly.pdbx_strand_id
1 'polypeptide(L)'
;MAEPAAKKQKIEEEATEAAPEKADEPEVEQEKDAVDSKGVKLKEKVTFLTADTTLNVVVSSNSNLLLPLSDGGIRHLLAGARTNVGLKSGRYMFEAKMVEQVARADEGNKPQP
;
A
#
# COMPACT_ATOMS: atom_id res chain seq x y z
N MET A 1 -25.05 -3.74 -80.94
CA MET A 1 -24.09 -4.62 -81.63
C MET A 1 -22.73 -3.91 -81.64
N ALA A 2 -21.73 -4.55 -81.01
CA ALA A 2 -20.28 -4.37 -81.15
C ALA A 2 -19.58 -3.08 -80.62
N GLU A 3 -19.00 -3.23 -79.41
CA GLU A 3 -17.64 -2.88 -78.91
C GLU A 3 -16.47 -2.83 -79.96
N PRO A 4 -15.17 -2.58 -79.60
CA PRO A 4 -14.49 -1.70 -78.61
C PRO A 4 -13.10 -1.11 -79.10
N ALA A 5 -12.34 -0.52 -78.17
CA ALA A 5 -10.85 -0.56 -78.00
C ALA A 5 -9.92 0.59 -78.47
N ALA A 6 -9.19 1.19 -77.51
CA ALA A 6 -7.79 1.69 -77.59
C ALA A 6 -7.25 2.02 -76.15
N LYS A 7 -6.48 1.17 -75.46
CA LYS A 7 -4.99 1.07 -75.37
C LYS A 7 -4.21 2.37 -75.05
N LYS A 8 -3.45 2.36 -73.92
CA LYS A 8 -2.00 2.74 -73.73
C LYS A 8 -1.65 2.80 -72.21
N GLN A 9 -0.84 1.86 -71.68
CA GLN A 9 0.63 1.94 -71.41
C GLN A 9 0.97 2.80 -70.15
N LYS A 10 1.90 2.49 -69.23
CA LYS A 10 3.19 1.77 -69.28
C LYS A 10 3.69 1.45 -67.84
N ILE A 11 4.49 0.39 -67.72
CA ILE A 11 5.25 -0.13 -66.56
C ILE A 11 6.52 0.71 -66.32
N GLU A 12 6.96 0.88 -65.07
CA GLU A 12 8.38 1.07 -64.70
C GLU A 12 8.63 0.73 -63.21
N GLU A 13 9.84 0.27 -62.97
CA GLU A 13 10.39 -0.54 -61.88
C GLU A 13 11.27 0.34 -60.94
N GLU A 14 11.64 -0.21 -59.78
CA GLU A 14 12.81 0.14 -58.94
C GLU A 14 12.76 1.25 -57.86
N ALA A 15 13.13 0.79 -56.65
CA ALA A 15 13.96 1.45 -55.63
C ALA A 15 13.40 2.66 -54.84
N THR A 16 12.90 2.40 -53.61
CA THR A 16 13.46 3.08 -52.43
C THR A 16 13.20 2.29 -51.14
N GLU A 17 14.28 1.69 -50.66
CA GLU A 17 14.51 1.16 -49.34
C GLU A 17 14.59 2.30 -48.30
N ALA A 18 14.38 1.96 -47.01
CA ALA A 18 14.55 2.79 -45.80
C ALA A 18 13.34 3.62 -45.33
N ALA A 19 12.43 2.96 -44.59
CA ALA A 19 11.75 3.58 -43.45
C ALA A 19 12.29 2.93 -42.17
N PRO A 20 12.92 3.68 -41.25
CA PRO A 20 13.65 3.12 -40.12
C PRO A 20 12.73 2.45 -39.11
N GLU A 21 13.18 1.30 -38.61
CA GLU A 21 12.72 0.66 -37.39
C GLU A 21 12.54 1.73 -36.30
N LYS A 22 11.30 1.86 -35.81
CA LYS A 22 11.03 2.53 -34.55
C LYS A 22 11.69 1.69 -33.48
N ALA A 23 12.90 2.13 -33.09
CA ALA A 23 13.60 1.68 -31.92
C ALA A 23 12.61 1.52 -30.76
N ASP A 24 12.63 0.35 -30.14
CA ASP A 24 12.03 0.07 -28.85
C ASP A 24 12.46 1.17 -27.87
N GLU A 25 11.60 2.18 -27.68
CA GLU A 25 11.68 3.06 -26.52
C GLU A 25 11.52 2.15 -25.30
N PRO A 26 12.47 2.17 -24.34
CA PRO A 26 12.35 1.34 -23.15
C PRO A 26 11.03 1.72 -22.48
N GLU A 27 10.09 0.76 -22.43
CA GLU A 27 8.82 0.93 -21.75
C GLU A 27 9.14 1.48 -20.37
N VAL A 28 8.81 2.75 -20.18
CA VAL A 28 8.93 3.43 -18.91
C VAL A 28 8.18 2.56 -17.92
N GLU A 29 8.89 1.94 -16.97
CA GLU A 29 8.34 1.19 -15.85
C GLU A 29 7.60 2.13 -14.87
N GLN A 30 6.65 2.92 -15.38
CA GLN A 30 5.72 3.68 -14.58
C GLN A 30 4.70 2.69 -14.04
N GLU A 31 4.80 2.41 -12.74
CA GLU A 31 3.76 1.73 -11.99
C GLU A 31 2.43 2.47 -12.23
N LYS A 32 1.52 1.84 -12.99
CA LYS A 32 0.18 2.37 -13.22
C LYS A 32 -0.64 2.17 -11.96
N ASP A 33 -1.45 3.18 -11.62
CA ASP A 33 -2.31 3.11 -10.45
C ASP A 33 -3.27 1.92 -10.53
N ALA A 34 -3.57 1.36 -9.37
CA ALA A 34 -4.44 0.22 -9.26
C ALA A 34 -5.87 0.57 -9.68
N VAL A 35 -6.51 -0.31 -10.46
CA VAL A 35 -7.94 -0.18 -10.75
C VAL A 35 -8.74 -0.19 -9.44
N ASP A 36 -9.72 0.72 -9.37
CA ASP A 36 -10.65 0.87 -8.25
C ASP A 36 -11.19 -0.47 -7.74
N SER A 37 -11.16 -0.64 -6.42
CA SER A 37 -11.65 -1.85 -5.77
C SER A 37 -13.18 -1.93 -5.80
N LYS A 38 -13.70 -2.86 -6.60
CA LYS A 38 -15.14 -3.24 -6.61
C LYS A 38 -15.51 -4.32 -5.57
N GLY A 39 -14.53 -4.76 -4.76
CA GLY A 39 -14.73 -5.78 -3.75
C GLY A 39 -15.55 -5.32 -2.54
N VAL A 40 -16.00 -6.28 -1.73
CA VAL A 40 -16.76 -6.02 -0.50
C VAL A 40 -15.87 -5.28 0.51
N LYS A 41 -16.33 -4.10 0.94
CA LYS A 41 -15.69 -3.31 2.00
C LYS A 41 -15.96 -3.93 3.38
N LEU A 42 -15.06 -3.65 4.32
CA LEU A 42 -15.26 -4.05 5.72
C LEU A 42 -16.51 -3.39 6.29
N LYS A 43 -17.38 -4.19 6.91
CA LYS A 43 -18.61 -3.71 7.56
C LYS A 43 -18.34 -3.21 8.98
N GLU A 44 -17.41 -3.85 9.66
CA GLU A 44 -17.01 -3.52 11.01
C GLU A 44 -15.82 -2.56 11.01
N LYS A 45 -15.80 -1.65 11.98
CA LYS A 45 -14.63 -0.83 12.24
C LYS A 45 -13.51 -1.71 12.80
N VAL A 46 -12.33 -1.60 12.21
CA VAL A 46 -11.15 -2.33 12.69
C VAL A 46 -10.68 -1.71 14.00
N THR A 47 -10.57 -2.54 15.03
CA THR A 47 -10.09 -2.19 16.36
C THR A 47 -9.18 -3.30 16.88
N PHE A 48 -8.36 -2.99 17.88
CA PHE A 48 -7.61 -4.02 18.61
C PHE A 48 -8.58 -4.85 19.45
N LEU A 49 -8.44 -6.17 19.38
CA LEU A 49 -9.24 -7.10 20.16
C LEU A 49 -8.56 -7.30 21.52
N THR A 50 -9.18 -6.81 22.58
CA THR A 50 -8.64 -6.86 23.96
C THR A 50 -8.38 -8.29 24.44
N ALA A 51 -9.22 -9.24 24.04
CA ALA A 51 -9.04 -10.66 24.36
C ALA A 51 -7.82 -11.29 23.65
N ASP A 52 -7.26 -10.60 22.65
CA ASP A 52 -6.20 -11.10 21.78
C ASP A 52 -4.95 -10.19 21.82
N THR A 53 -4.61 -9.77 23.04
CA THR A 53 -3.39 -9.04 23.37
C THR A 53 -2.50 -9.87 24.28
N THR A 54 -1.18 -9.66 24.23
CA THR A 54 -0.26 -10.25 25.21
C THR A 54 -0.49 -9.66 26.60
N LEU A 55 -0.14 -10.41 27.66
CA LEU A 55 -0.43 -10.02 29.05
C LEU A 55 0.28 -8.73 29.49
N ASN A 56 1.37 -8.36 28.82
CA ASN A 56 2.14 -7.16 29.06
C ASN A 56 1.65 -5.93 28.28
N VAL A 57 0.45 -5.98 27.70
CA VAL A 57 -0.19 -4.83 27.03
C VAL A 57 -1.24 -4.22 27.94
N VAL A 58 -1.14 -2.91 28.15
CA VAL A 58 -2.19 -2.09 28.74
C VAL A 58 -3.01 -1.50 27.60
N VAL A 59 -4.31 -1.79 27.57
CA VAL A 59 -5.25 -1.25 26.59
C VAL A 59 -5.98 -0.05 27.19
N SER A 60 -6.02 1.06 26.45
CA SER A 60 -6.82 2.22 26.85
C SER A 60 -8.31 1.93 26.68
N SER A 61 -9.11 2.20 27.72
CA SER A 61 -10.56 1.97 27.68
C SER A 61 -11.30 2.90 26.70
N ASN A 62 -10.75 4.07 26.43
CA ASN A 62 -11.41 5.14 25.68
C ASN A 62 -10.72 5.47 24.34
N SER A 63 -9.63 4.78 24.01
CA SER A 63 -8.88 5.01 22.76
C SER A 63 -8.28 3.71 22.23
N ASN A 64 -7.96 3.67 20.94
CA ASN A 64 -7.27 2.52 20.31
C ASN A 64 -5.74 2.56 20.57
N LEU A 65 -5.33 3.04 21.75
CA LEU A 65 -3.92 3.12 22.14
C LEU A 65 -3.54 1.86 22.92
N LEU A 66 -2.41 1.26 22.54
CA LEU A 66 -1.78 0.16 23.24
C LEU A 66 -0.47 0.63 23.85
N LEU A 67 -0.24 0.30 25.11
CA LEU A 67 1.00 0.63 25.81
C LEU A 67 1.66 -0.65 26.34
N PRO A 68 2.92 -0.94 25.99
CA PRO A 68 3.66 -2.03 26.62
C PRO A 68 4.00 -1.67 28.07
N LEU A 69 3.70 -2.59 29.00
CA LEU A 69 4.12 -2.45 30.39
C LEU A 69 5.66 -2.54 30.46
N SER A 70 6.30 -1.50 30.99
CA SER A 70 7.76 -1.36 31.01
C SER A 70 8.38 -1.59 32.39
N ASP A 71 7.62 -2.14 33.34
CA ASP A 71 8.06 -2.37 34.71
C ASP A 71 8.75 -3.72 34.90
N GLY A 72 9.78 -3.75 35.75
CA GLY A 72 10.52 -4.95 36.14
C GLY A 72 11.02 -5.81 34.96
N GLY A 73 10.87 -7.13 35.10
CA GLY A 73 11.31 -8.11 34.09
C GLY A 73 10.41 -8.18 32.85
N ILE A 74 9.22 -7.57 32.89
CA ILE A 74 8.22 -7.63 31.80
C ILE A 74 8.68 -6.79 30.60
N ARG A 75 9.55 -5.79 30.82
CA ARG A 75 10.14 -4.96 29.76
C ARG A 75 10.95 -5.74 28.71
N HIS A 76 11.38 -6.95 29.03
CA HIS A 76 12.13 -7.82 28.11
C HIS A 76 11.22 -8.67 27.22
N LEU A 77 9.89 -8.61 27.43
CA LEU A 77 8.90 -9.34 26.66
C LEU A 77 8.40 -8.47 25.50
N LEU A 78 8.14 -9.12 24.35
CA LEU A 78 7.52 -8.46 23.21
C LEU A 78 6.02 -8.27 23.49
N ALA A 79 5.54 -7.03 23.33
CA ALA A 79 4.13 -6.72 23.41
C ALA A 79 3.46 -6.84 22.04
N GLY A 80 2.30 -7.49 21.98
CA GLY A 80 1.58 -7.73 20.72
C GLY A 80 0.08 -7.71 20.90
N ALA A 81 -0.63 -7.39 19.82
CA ALA A 81 -2.08 -7.39 19.76
C ALA A 81 -2.55 -7.76 18.35
N ARG A 82 -3.67 -8.47 18.26
CA ARG A 82 -4.40 -8.70 17.00
C ARG A 82 -5.64 -7.83 16.92
N THR A 83 -6.10 -7.58 15.69
CA THR A 83 -7.34 -6.87 15.42
C THR A 83 -8.55 -7.80 15.48
N ASN A 84 -9.74 -7.22 15.62
CA ASN A 84 -11.01 -7.97 15.60
C ASN A 84 -11.31 -8.63 14.25
N VAL A 85 -10.82 -8.06 13.14
CA VAL A 85 -11.08 -8.56 11.79
C VAL A 85 -9.86 -9.29 11.23
N GLY A 86 -10.07 -10.52 10.76
CA GLY A 86 -9.10 -11.29 9.98
C GLY A 86 -9.38 -11.19 8.47
N LEU A 87 -8.36 -10.84 7.69
CA LEU A 87 -8.44 -10.74 6.23
C LEU A 87 -7.91 -12.02 5.56
N LYS A 88 -8.67 -12.60 4.63
CA LYS A 88 -8.24 -13.78 3.85
C LYS A 88 -7.75 -13.44 2.45
N SER A 89 -8.42 -12.50 1.79
CA SER A 89 -8.10 -12.06 0.43
C SER A 89 -8.58 -10.63 0.23
N GLY A 90 -8.02 -9.94 -0.76
CA GLY A 90 -8.34 -8.55 -1.09
C GLY A 90 -7.22 -7.58 -0.75
N ARG A 91 -7.45 -6.31 -1.08
CA ARG A 91 -6.49 -5.21 -0.84
C ARG A 91 -7.07 -4.29 0.21
N TYR A 92 -6.41 -4.20 1.35
CA TYR A 92 -6.81 -3.37 2.47
C TYR A 92 -5.62 -2.59 2.97
N MET A 93 -5.83 -1.30 3.23
CA MET A 93 -4.85 -0.42 3.81
C MET A 93 -5.34 0.03 5.18
N PHE A 94 -4.45 0.04 6.16
CA PHE A 94 -4.71 0.51 7.50
C PHE A 94 -3.71 1.57 7.86
N GLU A 95 -4.16 2.59 8.58
CA GLU A 95 -3.29 3.58 9.17
C GLU A 95 -2.99 3.15 10.61
N ALA A 96 -1.71 3.08 10.95
CA ALA A 96 -1.24 2.88 12.32
C ALA A 96 -0.48 4.13 12.74
N LYS A 97 -0.87 4.70 13.89
CA LYS A 97 -0.16 5.82 14.50
C LYS A 97 0.76 5.29 15.60
N MET A 98 2.06 5.48 15.43
CA MET A 98 3.05 5.20 16.47
C MET A 98 3.21 6.46 17.33
N VAL A 99 3.04 6.31 18.64
CA VAL A 99 3.17 7.41 19.61
C VAL A 99 4.38 7.12 20.47
N GLU A 100 5.31 8.06 20.53
CA GLU A 100 6.45 8.02 21.43
C GLU A 100 6.10 8.74 22.73
N GLN A 101 6.35 8.09 23.86
CA GLN A 101 6.27 8.71 25.18
C GLN A 101 7.69 8.85 25.73
N VAL A 102 8.22 10.07 25.70
CA VAL A 102 9.51 10.38 26.34
C VAL A 102 9.24 10.80 27.77
N ALA A 103 9.57 9.93 28.73
CA ALA A 103 9.65 10.34 30.12
C ALA A 103 10.87 11.27 30.28
N ARG A 104 10.63 12.56 30.51
CA ARG A 104 11.70 13.47 30.91
C ARG A 104 12.10 13.09 32.33
N ALA A 105 13.34 12.65 32.52
CA ALA A 105 13.93 12.65 33.84
C ALA A 105 14.00 14.12 34.31
N ASP A 106 13.58 14.36 35.56
CA ASP A 106 13.82 15.58 36.33
C ASP A 106 12.82 16.76 36.17
N GLU A 107 11.60 16.60 36.68
CA GLU A 107 10.81 17.73 37.20
C GLU A 107 10.42 17.56 38.69
N GLY A 108 10.98 16.55 39.39
CA GLY A 108 10.59 16.19 40.76
C GLY A 108 11.64 16.42 41.86
N ASN A 109 12.90 16.67 41.53
CA ASN A 109 13.96 16.83 42.55
C ASN A 109 14.23 18.31 42.87
N LYS A 110 13.21 19.02 43.36
CA LYS A 110 13.42 20.29 44.08
C LYS A 110 13.39 19.98 45.57
N PRO A 111 14.46 20.26 46.34
CA PRO A 111 14.37 20.19 47.79
C PRO A 111 13.27 21.17 48.24
N GLN A 112 12.25 20.65 48.93
CA GLN A 112 11.24 21.48 49.56
C GLN A 112 11.91 22.33 50.66
N PRO A 113 11.57 23.63 50.79
CA PRO A 113 12.12 24.48 51.85
C PRO A 113 11.68 24.05 53.24
#